data_AF-A0A8H6UPR3-F1
#
_entry.id   AF-A0A8H6UPR3-F1
#
_cell.length_a   1.000
_cell.length_b   1.000
_cell.length_c   1.000
_cell.angle_alpha   90.00
_cell.angle_beta   90.00
_cell.angle_gamma   90.00
#
_symmetry.space_group_name_H-M   'P 1'
#
loop_
_entity.id
_entity.type
_entity.pdbx_description
1 polymer ?
#
loop_
_entity_poly.entity_id
_entity_poly.type
_entity_poly.pdbx_seq_one_letter_code
_entity_poly.pdbx_strand_id
1 'polypeptide(L)'
;MSILSTLGLENCASSFSYTQYAVSIAITGLLLVNLKGVVGFWHVRLFKGLFTQYFLAKDAKPQTNDTKGNGKVVTVAEGIPRLFSYLVTTHRNSPIDCDYNMHKSNSTFFSDLDINRAQLLIRLFGGFPRWKSTSDGETVRKNNEEKKLNIALGGVSCVFKREIKPFQRFEIWSRVLAWDDKWLYIVSYFVVPGTGMVVMKSLHEEAKKGKEFDPSKAILASSLSRYVFKDGRMTIRPEDALVHNGLYPAAKTAKDDGGDERVFVSERDRALEVARFFHGLDTLPSHFGVAASSVLGRYSDL
;
A
#
# COMPACT_ATOMS: atom_id res chain seq x y z
N MET A 1 -21.39 -40.05 -12.25
CA MET A 1 -21.71 -40.79 -11.02
C MET A 1 -21.50 -39.86 -9.84
N SER A 2 -22.51 -39.75 -8.98
CA SER A 2 -22.50 -38.83 -7.82
C SER A 2 -21.63 -39.42 -6.71
N ILE A 3 -20.98 -38.57 -5.89
CA ILE A 3 -20.25 -39.00 -4.67
C ILE A 3 -21.14 -39.87 -3.76
N LEU A 4 -22.46 -39.69 -3.84
CA LEU A 4 -23.47 -40.45 -3.10
C LEU A 4 -23.62 -41.90 -3.59
N SER A 5 -23.43 -42.17 -4.89
CA SER A 5 -23.51 -43.54 -5.43
C SER A 5 -22.30 -44.38 -5.06
N THR A 6 -21.13 -43.75 -4.87
CA THR A 6 -19.90 -44.43 -4.43
C THR A 6 -19.91 -44.86 -2.95
N LEU A 7 -20.87 -44.41 -2.14
CA LEU A 7 -20.91 -44.65 -0.69
C LEU A 7 -22.09 -45.53 -0.23
N GLY A 8 -22.94 -46.05 -1.12
CA GLY A 8 -23.97 -47.05 -0.78
C GLY A 8 -25.10 -46.58 0.14
N LEU A 9 -25.40 -45.27 0.18
CA LEU A 9 -26.38 -44.66 1.10
C LEU A 9 -27.80 -44.47 0.51
N GLU A 10 -28.20 -45.31 -0.45
CA GLU A 10 -29.43 -45.11 -1.23
C GLU A 10 -30.73 -45.28 -0.39
N ASN A 11 -30.69 -45.99 0.74
CA ASN A 11 -31.88 -46.32 1.55
C ASN A 11 -32.22 -45.33 2.68
N CYS A 12 -31.55 -44.16 2.78
CA CYS A 12 -31.84 -43.15 3.83
C CYS A 12 -32.64 -41.93 3.31
N ALA A 13 -33.21 -42.01 2.11
CA ALA A 13 -33.68 -40.87 1.32
C ALA A 13 -34.76 -39.97 1.96
N SER A 14 -35.51 -40.41 2.99
CA SER A 14 -36.54 -39.57 3.63
C SER A 14 -35.98 -38.56 4.65
N SER A 15 -34.76 -38.76 5.16
CA SER A 15 -34.10 -37.89 6.14
C SER A 15 -32.98 -37.02 5.55
N PHE A 16 -32.74 -37.15 4.24
CA PHE A 16 -31.60 -36.55 3.54
C PHE A 16 -31.81 -35.11 3.04
N SER A 17 -33.07 -34.66 2.92
CA SER A 17 -33.37 -33.33 2.35
C SER A 17 -32.85 -32.19 3.23
N TYR A 18 -33.22 -32.15 4.51
CA TYR A 18 -32.83 -31.06 5.42
C TYR A 18 -31.33 -31.06 5.77
N THR A 19 -30.71 -32.24 5.88
CA THR A 19 -29.29 -32.37 6.20
C THR A 19 -28.41 -31.91 5.04
N GLN A 20 -28.78 -32.18 3.78
CA GLN A 20 -28.08 -31.66 2.60
C GLN A 20 -28.14 -30.12 2.52
N TYR A 21 -29.30 -29.51 2.79
CA TYR A 21 -29.41 -28.05 2.85
C TYR A 21 -28.57 -27.48 4.00
N ALA A 22 -28.61 -28.08 5.19
CA ALA A 22 -27.84 -27.63 6.35
C ALA A 22 -26.32 -27.67 6.07
N VAL A 23 -25.82 -28.75 5.47
CA VAL A 23 -24.39 -28.87 5.09
C VAL A 23 -24.03 -27.84 4.02
N SER A 24 -24.87 -27.64 3.01
CA SER A 24 -24.64 -26.65 1.95
C SER A 24 -24.61 -25.22 2.50
N ILE A 25 -25.52 -24.89 3.43
CA ILE A 25 -25.53 -23.60 4.14
C ILE A 25 -24.27 -23.45 4.97
N ALA A 26 -23.84 -24.48 5.69
CA ALA A 26 -22.62 -24.43 6.51
C ALA A 26 -21.36 -24.22 5.66
N ILE A 27 -21.21 -24.95 4.55
CA ILE A 27 -20.10 -24.77 3.61
C ILE A 27 -20.12 -23.37 3.01
N THR A 28 -21.29 -22.90 2.57
CA THR A 28 -21.45 -21.56 2.00
C THR A 28 -21.08 -20.49 3.03
N GLY A 29 -21.55 -20.63 4.28
CA GLY A 29 -21.20 -19.74 5.38
C GLY A 29 -19.70 -19.72 5.65
N LEU A 30 -19.04 -20.88 5.67
CA LEU A 30 -17.60 -20.99 5.86
C LEU A 30 -16.81 -20.29 4.74
N LEU A 31 -17.24 -20.46 3.48
CA LEU A 31 -16.64 -19.79 2.33
C LEU A 31 -16.83 -18.27 2.38
N LEU A 32 -18.01 -17.79 2.76
CA LEU A 32 -18.29 -16.36 2.87
C LEU A 32 -17.49 -15.69 3.99
N VAL A 33 -17.34 -16.35 5.13
CA VAL A 33 -16.51 -15.87 6.25
C VAL A 33 -15.03 -15.81 5.85
N ASN A 34 -14.57 -16.77 5.05
CA ASN A 34 -13.19 -16.92 4.61
C ASN A 34 -12.98 -16.51 3.15
N LEU A 35 -13.80 -15.58 2.65
CA LEU A 35 -13.80 -15.21 1.23
C LEU A 35 -12.43 -14.71 0.76
N LYS A 36 -11.63 -14.12 1.66
CA LYS A 36 -10.24 -13.73 1.40
C LYS A 36 -9.32 -14.88 0.98
N GLY A 37 -9.58 -16.10 1.42
CA GLY A 37 -8.81 -17.30 1.06
C GLY A 37 -9.30 -18.00 -0.21
N VAL A 38 -10.41 -17.54 -0.80
CA VAL A 38 -10.91 -18.11 -2.06
C VAL A 38 -10.00 -17.69 -3.20
N VAL A 39 -9.61 -18.67 -4.04
CA VAL A 39 -8.75 -18.45 -5.21
C VAL A 39 -9.30 -17.32 -6.08
N GLY A 40 -8.44 -16.38 -6.47
CA GLY A 40 -8.82 -15.23 -7.28
C GLY A 40 -9.48 -14.09 -6.51
N PHE A 41 -10.00 -14.29 -5.29
CA PHE A 41 -10.71 -13.24 -4.57
C PHE A 41 -9.80 -12.06 -4.17
N TRP A 42 -8.52 -12.32 -3.92
CA TRP A 42 -7.53 -11.25 -3.75
C TRP A 42 -7.49 -10.29 -4.95
N HIS A 43 -7.53 -10.81 -6.19
CA HIS A 43 -7.53 -10.00 -7.41
C HIS A 43 -8.82 -9.18 -7.53
N VAL A 44 -9.96 -9.76 -7.19
CA VAL A 44 -11.25 -9.04 -7.17
C VAL A 44 -11.15 -7.84 -6.22
N ARG A 45 -10.58 -8.02 -5.02
CA ARG A 45 -10.35 -6.92 -4.07
C ARG A 45 -9.40 -5.86 -4.62
N LEU A 46 -8.30 -6.28 -5.24
CA LEU A 46 -7.33 -5.38 -5.86
C LEU A 46 -7.97 -4.53 -6.96
N PHE A 47 -8.58 -5.17 -7.96
CA PHE A 47 -9.16 -4.47 -9.12
C PHE A 47 -10.36 -3.61 -8.74
N LYS A 48 -11.20 -4.06 -7.79
CA LYS A 48 -12.27 -3.21 -7.23
C LYS A 48 -11.68 -1.94 -6.60
N GLY A 49 -10.62 -2.08 -5.81
CA GLY A 49 -9.92 -0.95 -5.20
C GLY A 49 -9.36 0.02 -6.25
N LEU A 50 -8.62 -0.50 -7.22
CA LEU A 50 -8.05 0.29 -8.32
C LEU A 50 -9.13 1.02 -9.12
N PHE A 51 -10.20 0.32 -9.50
CA PHE A 51 -11.33 0.90 -10.22
C PHE A 51 -11.98 2.02 -9.41
N THR A 52 -12.20 1.80 -8.11
CA THR A 52 -12.80 2.80 -7.22
C THR A 52 -11.93 4.05 -7.14
N GLN A 53 -10.61 3.91 -6.94
CA GLN A 53 -9.71 5.05 -6.82
C GLN A 53 -9.50 5.80 -8.14
N TYR A 54 -9.53 5.10 -9.28
CA TYR A 54 -9.29 5.70 -10.58
C TYR A 54 -10.54 6.35 -11.17
N PHE A 55 -11.71 5.71 -11.07
CA PHE A 55 -12.94 6.17 -11.73
C PHE A 55 -13.96 6.82 -10.80
N LEU A 56 -14.08 6.36 -9.54
CA LEU A 56 -15.17 6.78 -8.65
C LEU A 56 -14.75 7.81 -7.61
N ALA A 57 -13.50 7.75 -7.16
CA ALA A 57 -12.96 8.67 -6.17
C ALA A 57 -12.82 10.07 -6.78
N LYS A 58 -13.79 10.93 -6.51
CA LYS A 58 -13.71 12.34 -6.84
C LYS A 58 -12.73 13.02 -5.88
N ASP A 59 -11.82 13.81 -6.42
CA ASP A 59 -11.11 14.80 -5.63
C ASP A 59 -12.16 15.70 -4.96
N ALA A 60 -11.99 16.01 -3.68
CA ALA A 60 -12.77 17.05 -3.03
C ALA A 60 -12.40 18.36 -3.74
N LYS A 61 -13.16 18.71 -4.78
CA LYS A 61 -12.95 19.85 -5.71
C LYS A 61 -11.50 20.33 -5.72
N PRO A 62 -10.61 19.75 -6.54
CA PRO A 62 -9.28 20.25 -6.67
C PRO A 62 -9.42 21.70 -7.13
N GLN A 63 -9.05 22.67 -6.30
CA GLN A 63 -8.90 24.04 -6.75
C GLN A 63 -7.66 24.05 -7.64
N THR A 64 -7.87 23.70 -8.90
CA THR A 64 -6.96 24.09 -9.95
C THR A 64 -7.09 25.60 -10.04
N ASN A 65 -6.18 26.33 -9.41
CA ASN A 65 -5.96 27.73 -9.80
C ASN A 65 -5.32 27.68 -11.20
N ASP A 66 -6.24 27.58 -12.14
CA ASP A 66 -6.29 27.74 -13.58
C ASP A 66 -5.05 27.50 -14.46
N THR A 67 -5.36 26.78 -15.54
CA THR A 67 -4.83 26.88 -16.90
C THR A 67 -3.38 27.36 -17.14
N LYS A 68 -2.63 26.47 -17.82
CA LYS A 68 -1.35 26.67 -18.55
C LYS A 68 -0.07 26.38 -17.76
N GLY A 69 0.47 25.18 -17.99
CA GLY A 69 1.91 24.95 -18.25
C GLY A 69 2.98 25.31 -17.21
N ASN A 70 2.64 25.85 -16.04
CA ASN A 70 3.62 26.49 -15.13
C ASN A 70 3.95 25.65 -13.88
N GLY A 71 4.38 24.39 -14.05
CA GLY A 71 5.13 23.65 -13.00
C GLY A 71 4.51 23.61 -11.58
N LYS A 72 3.19 23.78 -11.45
CA LYS A 72 2.51 23.95 -10.16
C LYS A 72 2.03 22.60 -9.61
N VAL A 73 2.36 22.35 -8.34
CA VAL A 73 2.16 21.06 -7.66
C VAL A 73 0.68 20.79 -7.39
N VAL A 74 0.24 19.54 -7.59
CA VAL A 74 -1.12 19.11 -7.29
C VAL A 74 -1.32 19.07 -5.78
N THR A 75 -2.35 19.78 -5.30
CA THR A 75 -2.74 19.82 -3.90
C THR A 75 -4.10 19.14 -3.68
N VAL A 76 -4.33 18.66 -2.45
CA VAL A 76 -5.62 18.06 -2.03
C VAL A 76 -6.55 19.11 -1.43
N ALA A 77 -5.98 20.12 -0.79
CA ALA A 77 -6.64 21.33 -0.29
C ALA A 77 -5.63 22.49 -0.36
N GLU A 78 -6.06 23.71 -0.05
CA GLU A 78 -5.19 24.90 -0.07
C GLU A 78 -3.91 24.65 0.76
N GLY A 79 -2.75 24.70 0.10
CA GLY A 79 -1.44 24.48 0.72
C GLY A 79 -1.10 23.04 1.13
N ILE A 80 -1.92 22.02 0.86
CA ILE A 80 -1.65 20.63 1.25
C ILE A 80 -1.19 19.81 0.02
N PRO A 81 0.11 19.45 -0.07
CA PRO A 81 0.62 18.62 -1.15
C PRO A 81 -0.07 17.26 -1.26
N ARG A 82 -0.48 16.90 -2.47
CA ARG A 82 -1.07 15.57 -2.72
C ARG A 82 -0.11 14.44 -2.42
N LEU A 83 1.18 14.64 -2.69
CA LEU A 83 2.22 13.62 -2.52
C LEU A 83 2.25 13.03 -1.10
N PHE A 84 2.14 13.87 -0.07
CA PHE A 84 2.20 13.44 1.33
C PHE A 84 0.83 13.12 1.94
N SER A 85 -0.23 13.16 1.15
CA SER A 85 -1.58 12.88 1.64
C SER A 85 -1.79 11.38 1.91
N TYR A 86 -2.56 11.07 2.95
CA TYR A 86 -2.90 9.70 3.30
C TYR A 86 -4.04 9.16 2.42
N LEU A 87 -3.88 7.92 1.97
CA LEU A 87 -4.99 7.06 1.58
C LEU A 87 -5.36 6.14 2.74
N VAL A 88 -6.65 6.09 3.05
CA VAL A 88 -7.22 5.22 4.08
C VAL A 88 -8.05 4.12 3.44
N THR A 89 -7.77 2.87 3.78
CA THR A 89 -8.63 1.72 3.42
C THR A 89 -9.08 0.97 4.66
N THR A 90 -10.34 0.53 4.68
CA THR A 90 -10.89 -0.25 5.80
C THR A 90 -10.91 -1.73 5.47
N HIS A 91 -10.44 -2.54 6.41
CA HIS A 91 -10.32 -3.99 6.28
C HIS A 91 -10.92 -4.69 7.50
N ARG A 92 -11.14 -5.99 7.37
CA ARG A 92 -11.50 -6.88 8.47
C ARG A 92 -10.56 -8.09 8.44
N ASN A 93 -10.16 -8.56 9.61
CA ASN A 93 -9.38 -9.79 9.74
C ASN A 93 -10.29 -11.01 9.56
N SER A 94 -10.18 -11.73 8.44
CA SER A 94 -10.94 -12.96 8.23
C SER A 94 -10.29 -14.11 9.02
N PRO A 95 -11.04 -15.12 9.48
CA PRO A 95 -10.44 -16.24 10.21
C PRO A 95 -9.32 -16.95 9.43
N ILE A 96 -9.44 -17.08 8.11
CA ILE A 96 -8.39 -17.63 7.24
C ILE A 96 -7.09 -16.80 7.22
N ASP A 97 -7.15 -15.53 7.60
CA ASP A 97 -5.96 -14.68 7.71
C ASP A 97 -5.22 -14.88 9.05
N CYS A 98 -5.78 -15.68 9.97
CA CYS A 98 -5.23 -15.91 11.30
C CYS A 98 -4.20 -17.05 11.32
N ASP A 99 -3.23 -16.94 12.22
CA ASP A 99 -2.24 -17.99 12.49
C ASP A 99 -2.71 -18.95 13.59
N TYR A 100 -1.81 -19.83 14.03
CA TYR A 100 -2.06 -20.79 15.11
C TYR A 100 -2.39 -20.14 16.46
N ASN A 101 -1.99 -18.88 16.67
CA ASN A 101 -2.30 -18.12 17.89
C ASN A 101 -3.68 -17.44 17.81
N MET A 102 -4.45 -17.66 16.75
CA MET A 102 -5.78 -17.06 16.55
C MET A 102 -5.75 -15.53 16.43
N HIS A 103 -4.65 -14.96 15.94
CA HIS A 103 -4.56 -13.55 15.57
C HIS A 103 -4.14 -13.43 14.12
N LYS A 104 -4.30 -12.24 13.52
CA LYS A 104 -3.85 -12.00 12.15
C LYS A 104 -2.39 -12.44 11.99
N SER A 105 -2.16 -13.39 11.10
CA SER A 105 -0.82 -13.89 10.80
C SER A 105 0.06 -12.76 10.26
N ASN A 106 1.32 -12.72 10.69
CA ASN A 106 2.30 -11.72 10.26
C ASN A 106 2.41 -11.62 8.73
N SER A 107 2.27 -12.75 8.02
CA SER A 107 2.34 -12.78 6.56
C SER A 107 1.14 -12.10 5.87
N THR A 108 -0.04 -12.15 6.46
CA THR A 108 -1.27 -11.66 5.82
C THR A 108 -1.43 -10.14 5.93
N PHE A 109 -0.58 -9.46 6.70
CA PHE A 109 -0.45 -8.00 6.65
C PHE A 109 -0.01 -7.53 5.26
N PHE A 110 0.92 -8.24 4.62
CA PHE A 110 1.45 -7.85 3.31
C PHE A 110 0.40 -7.95 2.21
N SER A 111 -0.49 -8.94 2.27
CA SER A 111 -1.59 -9.08 1.31
C SER A 111 -2.57 -7.91 1.33
N ASP A 112 -2.85 -7.35 2.52
CA ASP A 112 -3.68 -6.15 2.65
C ASP A 112 -2.89 -4.88 2.25
N LEU A 113 -1.58 -4.83 2.54
CA LEU A 113 -0.69 -3.74 2.10
C LEU A 113 -0.55 -3.66 0.58
N ASP A 114 -0.51 -4.78 -0.14
CA ASP A 114 -0.44 -4.76 -1.61
C ASP A 114 -1.63 -4.02 -2.21
N ILE A 115 -2.83 -4.33 -1.72
CA ILE A 115 -4.08 -3.71 -2.19
C ILE A 115 -4.13 -2.22 -1.80
N ASN A 116 -3.74 -1.86 -0.58
CA ASN A 116 -3.75 -0.48 -0.12
C ASN A 116 -2.71 0.39 -0.87
N ARG A 117 -1.47 -0.11 -1.03
CA ARG A 117 -0.39 0.63 -1.71
C ARG A 117 -0.64 0.78 -3.20
N ALA A 118 -1.22 -0.23 -3.86
CA ALA A 118 -1.63 -0.12 -5.27
C ALA A 118 -2.72 0.95 -5.46
N GLN A 119 -3.70 0.98 -4.55
CA GLN A 119 -4.71 2.04 -4.51
C GLN A 119 -4.11 3.42 -4.25
N LEU A 120 -3.13 3.53 -3.34
CA LEU A 120 -2.45 4.79 -3.07
C LEU A 120 -1.73 5.30 -4.32
N LEU A 121 -0.95 4.44 -4.97
CA LEU A 121 -0.17 4.81 -6.15
C LEU A 121 -1.08 5.25 -7.31
N ILE A 122 -2.11 4.47 -7.66
CA ILE A 122 -3.03 4.87 -8.74
C ILE A 122 -3.75 6.19 -8.40
N ARG A 123 -4.08 6.40 -7.12
CA ARG A 123 -4.78 7.61 -6.67
C ARG A 123 -3.85 8.83 -6.69
N LEU A 124 -2.62 8.70 -6.23
CA LEU A 124 -1.63 9.79 -6.22
C LEU A 124 -1.34 10.27 -7.63
N PHE A 125 -1.03 9.34 -8.54
CA PHE A 125 -0.66 9.65 -9.92
C PHE A 125 -1.85 9.93 -10.84
N GLY A 126 -3.09 9.78 -10.36
CA GLY A 126 -4.29 9.89 -11.19
C GLY A 126 -4.33 8.86 -12.33
N GLY A 127 -3.71 7.69 -12.12
CA GLY A 127 -3.43 6.69 -13.14
C GLY A 127 -2.11 5.98 -12.93
N PHE A 128 -1.65 5.27 -13.96
CA PHE A 128 -0.29 4.73 -13.95
C PHE A 128 0.72 5.88 -13.97
N PRO A 129 1.82 5.81 -13.19
CA PRO A 129 2.85 6.83 -13.23
C PRO A 129 3.40 6.98 -14.65
N ARG A 130 3.55 8.23 -15.08
CA ARG A 130 4.06 8.56 -16.41
C ARG A 130 5.37 9.31 -16.34
N TRP A 131 6.16 9.25 -17.39
CA TRP A 131 7.35 10.08 -17.51
C TRP A 131 7.66 10.35 -18.99
N LYS A 132 8.51 11.33 -19.22
CA LYS A 132 9.03 11.66 -20.54
C LYS A 132 10.55 11.77 -20.47
N SER A 133 11.22 11.12 -21.41
CA SER A 133 12.68 11.11 -21.47
C SER A 133 13.21 12.47 -21.89
N THR A 134 13.92 13.14 -20.98
CA THR A 134 14.69 14.35 -21.28
C THR A 134 16.03 13.91 -21.86
N SER A 135 16.10 13.62 -23.15
CA SER A 135 17.38 13.33 -23.82
C SER A 135 18.00 14.62 -24.33
N ASP A 136 18.94 15.18 -23.56
CA ASP A 136 19.89 16.21 -24.04
C ASP A 136 21.09 15.60 -24.80
N GLY A 137 20.98 14.32 -25.22
CA GLY A 137 22.02 13.58 -25.94
C GLY A 137 21.62 13.34 -27.40
N GLU A 138 22.48 13.82 -28.31
CA GLU A 138 22.33 13.89 -29.77
C GLU A 138 22.11 12.57 -30.53
N THR A 139 21.98 11.43 -29.85
CA THR A 139 21.78 10.14 -30.49
C THR A 139 20.77 9.29 -29.72
N VAL A 140 19.72 8.85 -30.43
CA VAL A 140 18.73 7.80 -30.05
C VAL A 140 17.43 8.28 -29.40
N ARG A 141 16.50 8.86 -30.18
CA ARG A 141 15.20 8.25 -30.62
C ARG A 141 14.15 9.28 -31.03
N LYS A 142 13.51 9.02 -32.18
CA LYS A 142 12.46 9.79 -32.85
C LYS A 142 11.11 9.95 -32.10
N ASN A 143 10.94 9.44 -30.89
CA ASN A 143 9.66 9.50 -30.18
C ASN A 143 9.83 10.09 -28.79
N ASN A 144 9.64 11.41 -28.68
CA ASN A 144 9.56 12.15 -27.43
C ASN A 144 8.18 11.96 -26.76
N GLU A 145 7.71 10.71 -26.76
CA GLU A 145 6.38 10.31 -26.33
C GLU A 145 6.36 9.99 -24.83
N GLU A 146 5.27 10.37 -24.18
CA GLU A 146 5.04 10.05 -22.78
C GLU A 146 4.89 8.53 -22.59
N LYS A 147 5.58 7.98 -21.60
CA LYS A 147 5.56 6.55 -21.30
C LYS A 147 4.99 6.26 -19.92
N LYS A 148 4.33 5.11 -19.79
CA LYS A 148 3.90 4.56 -18.50
C LYS A 148 5.06 3.81 -17.84
N LEU A 149 5.23 4.02 -16.54
CA LEU A 149 6.23 3.33 -15.75
C LEU A 149 5.63 2.09 -15.11
N ASN A 150 6.43 1.03 -15.07
CA ASN A 150 6.17 -0.11 -14.22
C ASN A 150 6.66 0.21 -12.80
N ILE A 151 5.92 -0.25 -11.80
CA ILE A 151 6.27 -0.03 -10.39
C ILE A 151 6.58 -1.40 -9.78
N ALA A 152 7.80 -1.57 -9.25
CA ALA A 152 8.20 -2.82 -8.61
C ALA A 152 8.53 -2.60 -7.14
N LEU A 153 8.05 -3.50 -6.27
CA LEU A 153 8.37 -3.51 -4.85
C LEU A 153 9.76 -4.13 -4.66
N GLY A 154 10.70 -3.38 -4.10
CA GLY A 154 12.08 -3.85 -3.85
C GLY A 154 12.38 -4.24 -2.41
N GLY A 155 11.44 -4.03 -1.49
CA GLY A 155 11.61 -4.38 -0.09
C GLY A 155 10.46 -3.86 0.75
N VAL A 156 10.14 -4.61 1.80
CA VAL A 156 9.13 -4.25 2.79
C VAL A 156 9.63 -4.66 4.17
N SER A 157 9.39 -3.80 5.15
CA SER A 157 9.58 -4.09 6.58
C SER A 157 8.26 -3.81 7.30
N CYS A 158 7.93 -4.62 8.30
CA CYS A 158 6.73 -4.45 9.11
C CYS A 158 7.06 -4.74 10.57
N VAL A 159 6.64 -3.83 11.46
CA VAL A 159 6.76 -3.96 12.90
C VAL A 159 5.36 -4.12 13.47
N PHE A 160 5.11 -5.27 14.09
CA PHE A 160 3.85 -5.61 14.72
C PHE A 160 3.88 -5.16 16.19
N LYS A 161 2.98 -4.27 16.58
CA LYS A 161 2.95 -3.69 17.93
C LYS A 161 1.86 -4.33 18.79
N ARG A 162 0.70 -4.60 18.18
CA ARG A 162 -0.48 -5.17 18.84
C ARG A 162 -1.19 -6.15 17.90
N GLU A 163 -1.75 -7.19 18.49
CA GLU A 163 -2.53 -8.20 17.76
C GLU A 163 -3.79 -7.62 17.10
N ILE A 164 -4.20 -8.25 16.00
CA ILE A 164 -5.49 -8.00 15.35
C ILE A 164 -6.31 -9.28 15.49
N LYS A 165 -7.39 -9.22 16.26
CA LYS A 165 -8.24 -10.36 16.60
C LYS A 165 -9.06 -10.83 15.39
N PRO A 166 -9.60 -12.07 15.40
CA PRO A 166 -10.51 -12.54 14.37
C PRO A 166 -11.72 -11.61 14.26
N PHE A 167 -12.16 -11.35 13.04
CA PHE A 167 -13.24 -10.41 12.71
C PHE A 167 -13.01 -8.94 13.11
N GLN A 168 -11.88 -8.59 13.72
CA GLN A 168 -11.57 -7.21 14.07
C GLN A 168 -11.48 -6.36 12.80
N ARG A 169 -12.17 -5.22 12.82
CA ARG A 169 -12.01 -4.18 11.79
C ARG A 169 -10.76 -3.36 12.11
N PHE A 170 -10.06 -2.93 11.07
CA PHE A 170 -8.92 -2.04 11.16
C PHE A 170 -8.83 -1.18 9.91
N GLU A 171 -8.07 -0.10 9.99
CA GLU A 171 -7.78 0.78 8.86
C GLU A 171 -6.30 0.71 8.51
N ILE A 172 -5.99 0.87 7.23
CA ILE A 172 -4.61 1.04 6.74
C ILE A 172 -4.48 2.44 6.20
N TRP A 173 -3.57 3.20 6.81
CA TRP A 173 -3.25 4.57 6.48
C TRP A 173 -1.89 4.60 5.80
N SER A 174 -1.84 4.90 4.50
CA SER A 174 -0.59 4.94 3.74
C SER A 174 -0.38 6.25 3.04
N ARG A 175 0.87 6.69 2.96
CA ARG A 175 1.31 7.86 2.20
C ARG A 175 2.74 7.69 1.71
N VAL A 176 3.15 8.51 0.74
CA VAL A 176 4.57 8.66 0.45
C VAL A 176 5.25 9.29 1.67
N LEU A 177 6.33 8.64 2.10
CA LEU A 177 7.15 9.08 3.22
C LEU A 177 8.30 9.97 2.71
N ALA A 178 9.07 9.46 1.75
CA ALA A 178 10.18 10.15 1.09
C ALA A 178 10.54 9.45 -0.23
N TRP A 179 11.55 9.94 -0.93
CA TRP A 179 12.20 9.27 -2.04
C TRP A 179 13.69 9.63 -2.08
N ASP A 180 14.50 8.76 -2.68
CA ASP A 180 15.89 9.02 -3.04
C ASP A 180 16.06 8.91 -4.57
N ASP A 181 17.31 8.74 -5.04
CA ASP A 181 17.63 8.63 -6.47
C ASP A 181 17.05 7.39 -7.15
N LYS A 182 16.65 6.36 -6.40
CA LYS A 182 16.23 5.07 -6.93
C LYS A 182 14.86 4.62 -6.42
N TRP A 183 14.54 4.93 -5.18
CA TRP A 183 13.43 4.36 -4.43
C TRP A 183 12.43 5.42 -3.98
N LEU A 184 11.15 5.13 -4.20
CA LEU A 184 10.04 5.80 -3.54
C LEU A 184 9.68 5.02 -2.26
N TYR A 185 9.70 5.70 -1.12
CA TYR A 185 9.37 5.11 0.18
C TYR A 185 7.92 5.39 0.57
N ILE A 186 7.18 4.33 0.87
CA ILE A 186 5.78 4.41 1.33
C ILE A 186 5.73 3.89 2.76
N VAL A 187 5.16 4.71 3.65
CA VAL A 187 4.82 4.30 5.01
C VAL A 187 3.37 3.88 5.09
N SER A 188 3.08 2.87 5.91
CA SER A 188 1.74 2.34 6.11
C SER A 188 1.53 2.03 7.59
N TYR A 189 0.40 2.50 8.14
CA TYR A 189 0.02 2.25 9.52
C TYR A 189 -1.28 1.45 9.58
N PHE A 190 -1.24 0.32 10.28
CA PHE A 190 -2.45 -0.39 10.67
C PHE A 190 -2.95 0.25 11.95
N VAL A 191 -4.18 0.74 11.96
CA VAL A 191 -4.75 1.46 13.11
C VAL A 191 -6.13 0.93 13.49
N VAL A 192 -6.50 1.18 14.74
CA VAL A 192 -7.86 0.94 15.25
C VAL A 192 -8.86 1.76 14.42
N PRO A 193 -10.03 1.22 14.06
CA PRO A 193 -11.00 1.94 13.23
C PRO A 193 -11.45 3.24 13.91
N GLY A 194 -11.66 4.28 13.11
CA GLY A 194 -12.03 5.61 13.61
C GLY A 194 -10.86 6.44 14.14
N THR A 195 -9.61 5.96 14.06
CA THR A 195 -8.41 6.72 14.43
C THR A 195 -8.35 8.07 13.71
N GLY A 196 -8.79 8.16 12.46
CA GLY A 196 -8.82 9.44 11.74
C GLY A 196 -9.65 10.53 12.42
N MET A 197 -10.81 10.17 12.96
CA MET A 197 -11.63 11.12 13.73
C MET A 197 -10.94 11.52 15.03
N VAL A 198 -10.23 10.60 15.67
CA VAL A 198 -9.48 10.87 16.91
C VAL A 198 -8.31 11.80 16.62
N VAL A 199 -7.53 11.56 15.56
CA VAL A 199 -6.41 12.41 15.14
C VAL A 199 -6.90 13.82 14.79
N MET A 200 -7.99 13.93 14.02
CA MET A 200 -8.54 15.25 13.69
C MET A 200 -9.07 15.99 14.92
N LYS A 201 -9.70 15.28 15.86
CA LYS A 201 -10.15 15.87 17.14
C LYS A 201 -8.97 16.27 18.03
N SER A 202 -7.94 15.45 18.11
CA SER A 202 -6.76 15.73 18.94
C SER A 202 -5.97 16.90 18.38
N LEU A 203 -5.80 17.05 17.07
CA LEU A 203 -5.18 18.24 16.47
C LEU A 203 -5.94 19.53 16.86
N HIS A 204 -7.28 19.48 16.88
CA HIS A 204 -8.11 20.60 17.31
C HIS A 204 -8.07 20.84 18.83
N GLU A 205 -7.97 19.78 19.63
CA GLU A 205 -7.85 19.86 21.09
C GLU A 205 -6.44 20.25 21.55
N GLU A 206 -5.39 19.86 20.83
CA GLU A 206 -4.00 20.26 21.07
C GLU A 206 -3.87 21.77 20.88
N ALA A 207 -4.44 22.31 19.81
CA ALA A 207 -4.54 23.74 19.57
C ALA A 207 -5.31 24.52 20.66
N LYS A 208 -6.20 23.85 21.42
CA LYS A 208 -7.04 24.48 22.47
C LYS A 208 -6.61 24.20 23.91
N LYS A 209 -5.99 23.04 24.17
CA LYS A 209 -5.78 22.47 25.51
C LYS A 209 -4.42 21.77 25.67
N GLY A 210 -3.58 21.75 24.64
CA GLY A 210 -2.23 21.16 24.70
C GLY A 210 -2.20 19.65 24.98
N LYS A 211 -3.29 18.93 24.72
CA LYS A 211 -3.36 17.48 24.95
C LYS A 211 -2.86 16.73 23.70
N GLU A 212 -1.64 16.21 23.80
CA GLU A 212 -0.96 15.51 22.71
C GLU A 212 -1.65 14.17 22.36
N PHE A 213 -1.72 13.87 21.06
CA PHE A 213 -2.20 12.58 20.57
C PHE A 213 -1.12 11.51 20.76
N ASP A 214 -1.45 10.42 21.47
CA ASP A 214 -0.55 9.29 21.66
C ASP A 214 -0.73 8.25 20.53
N PRO A 215 0.20 8.17 19.54
CA PRO A 215 0.06 7.26 18.41
C PRO A 215 0.21 5.80 18.81
N SER A 216 0.86 5.50 19.94
CA SER A 216 1.11 4.14 20.40
C SER A 216 -0.19 3.38 20.72
N LYS A 217 -1.23 4.10 21.13
CA LYS A 217 -2.56 3.55 21.45
C LYS A 217 -3.41 3.28 20.20
N ALA A 218 -3.12 3.97 19.11
CA ALA A 218 -3.87 3.83 17.86
C ALA A 218 -3.25 2.82 16.90
N ILE A 219 -1.92 2.73 16.87
CA ILE A 219 -1.18 1.92 15.90
C ILE A 219 -1.08 0.47 16.35
N LEU A 220 -1.57 -0.43 15.50
CA LEU A 220 -1.51 -1.89 15.64
C LEU A 220 -0.23 -2.44 15.01
N ALA A 221 0.16 -1.92 13.84
CA ALA A 221 1.40 -2.25 13.15
C ALA A 221 1.87 -1.07 12.29
N SER A 222 3.16 -1.03 11.98
CA SER A 222 3.79 -0.02 11.13
C SER A 222 4.63 -0.70 10.06
N SER A 223 4.48 -0.29 8.81
CA SER A 223 5.24 -0.85 7.70
C SER A 223 5.89 0.25 6.87
N LEU A 224 7.06 -0.07 6.33
CA LEU A 224 7.79 0.75 5.38
C LEU A 224 8.10 -0.08 4.14
N SER A 225 7.96 0.51 2.97
CA SER A 225 8.20 -0.15 1.69
C SER A 225 9.00 0.73 0.74
N ARG A 226 9.84 0.11 -0.08
CA ARG A 226 10.59 0.79 -1.15
C ARG A 226 10.16 0.31 -2.53
N TYR A 227 9.80 1.25 -3.40
CA TYR A 227 9.34 0.99 -4.76
C TYR A 227 10.28 1.61 -5.78
N VAL A 228 10.54 0.90 -6.87
CA VAL A 228 11.34 1.40 -7.99
C VAL A 228 10.44 1.62 -9.20
N PHE A 229 10.67 2.71 -9.93
CA PHE A 229 10.04 2.96 -11.22
C PHE A 229 10.90 2.45 -12.36
N LYS A 230 10.25 1.80 -13.34
CA LYS A 230 10.92 1.13 -14.46
C LYS A 230 10.30 1.52 -15.80
N ASP A 231 11.15 1.95 -16.74
CA ASP A 231 10.86 1.98 -18.18
C ASP A 231 11.60 0.81 -18.83
N GLY A 232 10.91 -0.32 -18.97
CA GLY A 232 11.53 -1.58 -19.37
C GLY A 232 12.62 -2.01 -18.38
N ARG A 233 13.88 -2.04 -18.83
CA ARG A 233 15.06 -2.37 -17.99
C ARG A 233 15.65 -1.14 -17.29
N MET A 234 15.28 0.06 -17.71
CA MET A 234 15.82 1.30 -17.17
C MET A 234 15.12 1.66 -15.86
N THR A 235 15.91 2.01 -14.84
CA THR A 235 15.39 2.59 -13.61
C THR A 235 15.19 4.08 -13.80
N ILE A 236 14.01 4.58 -13.48
CA ILE A 236 13.69 6.02 -13.51
C ILE A 236 13.78 6.55 -12.08
N ARG A 237 14.39 7.73 -11.90
CA ARG A 237 14.45 8.36 -10.58
C ARG A 237 13.03 8.73 -10.14
N PRO A 238 12.66 8.48 -8.88
CA PRO A 238 11.38 8.91 -8.35
C PRO A 238 11.07 10.37 -8.59
N GLU A 239 12.05 11.26 -8.44
CA GLU A 239 11.88 12.69 -8.66
C GLU A 239 11.41 13.02 -10.08
N ASP A 240 12.02 12.44 -11.10
CA ASP A 240 11.65 12.67 -12.51
C ASP A 240 10.18 12.28 -12.76
N ALA A 241 9.74 11.15 -12.18
CA ALA A 241 8.35 10.72 -12.26
C ALA A 241 7.42 11.64 -11.45
N LEU A 242 7.82 12.09 -10.26
CA LEU A 242 7.02 12.97 -9.42
C LEU A 242 6.83 14.34 -10.07
N VAL A 243 7.89 14.94 -10.63
CA VAL A 243 7.84 16.20 -11.38
C VAL A 243 6.90 16.07 -12.57
N HIS A 244 7.09 15.03 -13.39
CA HIS A 244 6.29 14.84 -14.60
C HIS A 244 4.79 14.69 -14.32
N ASN A 245 4.43 14.09 -13.18
CA ASN A 245 3.03 13.95 -12.76
C ASN A 245 2.53 15.10 -11.87
N GLY A 246 3.30 16.19 -11.72
CA GLY A 246 2.93 17.36 -10.94
C GLY A 246 2.85 17.10 -9.44
N LEU A 247 3.48 16.05 -8.92
CA LEU A 247 3.52 15.71 -7.50
C LEU A 247 4.71 16.33 -6.75
N TYR A 248 5.70 16.81 -7.48
CA TYR A 248 6.87 17.55 -6.97
C TYR A 248 7.13 18.75 -7.90
N PRO A 249 7.55 19.92 -7.39
CA PRO A 249 7.81 21.09 -8.24
C PRO A 249 8.96 20.81 -9.19
N ALA A 250 8.83 21.24 -10.45
CA ALA A 250 9.99 21.30 -11.35
C ALA A 250 10.96 22.37 -10.83
N ALA A 251 12.27 22.11 -10.92
CA ALA A 251 13.30 23.07 -10.52
C ALA A 251 13.03 24.44 -11.19
N LYS A 252 12.84 25.48 -10.38
CA LYS A 252 12.48 26.81 -10.87
C LYS A 252 13.74 27.59 -11.29
N THR A 253 13.65 28.34 -12.38
CA THR A 253 14.64 29.39 -12.71
C THR A 253 14.58 30.50 -11.64
N ALA A 254 15.69 31.23 -11.47
CA ALA A 254 16.03 32.09 -10.32
C ALA A 254 15.07 33.22 -9.88
N LYS A 255 13.82 33.27 -10.36
CA LYS A 255 12.86 34.38 -10.16
C LYS A 255 11.60 34.04 -9.35
N ASP A 256 11.49 32.83 -8.80
CA ASP A 256 10.27 32.41 -8.11
C ASP A 256 10.60 31.93 -6.69
N ASP A 257 9.96 32.53 -5.69
CA ASP A 257 10.28 32.31 -4.27
C ASP A 257 10.16 30.82 -3.92
N GLY A 258 11.30 30.18 -3.66
CA GLY A 258 11.45 28.73 -3.43
C GLY A 258 10.80 28.19 -2.15
N GLY A 259 9.72 28.79 -1.67
CA GLY A 259 8.99 28.38 -0.46
C GLY A 259 8.36 27.00 -0.60
N ASP A 260 7.72 26.71 -1.74
CA ASP A 260 7.02 25.44 -1.95
C ASP A 260 7.99 24.24 -1.94
N GLU A 261 9.12 24.32 -2.66
CA GLU A 261 10.10 23.23 -2.74
C GLU A 261 10.77 22.91 -1.40
N ARG A 262 11.05 23.94 -0.58
CA ARG A 262 11.64 23.77 0.75
C ARG A 262 10.79 22.87 1.66
N VAL A 263 9.46 22.95 1.56
CA VAL A 263 8.55 22.09 2.34
C VAL A 263 8.72 20.62 1.94
N PHE A 264 8.81 20.33 0.63
CA PHE A 264 9.02 18.96 0.15
C PHE A 264 10.39 18.42 0.55
N VAL A 265 11.45 19.23 0.40
CA VAL A 265 12.82 18.83 0.76
C VAL A 265 12.93 18.59 2.26
N SER A 266 12.39 19.48 3.09
CA SER A 266 12.39 19.31 4.55
C SER A 266 11.66 18.04 4.99
N GLU A 267 10.46 17.77 4.44
CA GLU A 267 9.73 16.53 4.75
C GLU A 267 10.47 15.30 4.23
N ARG A 268 11.03 15.35 3.02
CA ARG A 268 11.80 14.25 2.41
C ARG A 268 13.02 13.91 3.25
N ASP A 269 13.84 14.90 3.60
CA ASP A 269 15.12 14.67 4.26
C ASP A 269 14.91 14.15 5.70
N ARG A 270 13.93 14.69 6.43
CA ARG A 270 13.49 14.17 7.73
C ARG A 270 13.07 12.70 7.66
N ALA A 271 12.37 12.32 6.60
CA ALA A 271 11.85 10.99 6.40
C ALA A 271 12.89 9.98 5.86
N LEU A 272 13.88 10.45 5.10
CA LEU A 272 14.93 9.60 4.52
C LEU A 272 15.79 8.92 5.58
N GLU A 273 15.97 9.55 6.74
CA GLU A 273 16.70 8.95 7.85
C GLU A 273 16.11 7.59 8.27
N VAL A 274 14.78 7.48 8.33
CA VAL A 274 14.08 6.23 8.64
C VAL A 274 14.26 5.19 7.52
N ALA A 275 14.36 5.63 6.28
CA ALA A 275 14.51 4.75 5.12
C ALA A 275 15.90 4.12 5.00
N ARG A 276 16.94 4.72 5.61
CA ARG A 276 18.32 4.22 5.58
C ARG A 276 18.48 2.78 6.10
N PHE A 277 17.56 2.31 6.95
CA PHE A 277 17.51 0.92 7.39
C PHE A 277 17.56 -0.10 6.22
N PHE A 278 16.94 0.22 5.08
CA PHE A 278 16.96 -0.67 3.91
C PHE A 278 18.36 -0.86 3.32
N HIS A 279 19.27 0.10 3.46
CA HIS A 279 20.66 -0.07 3.02
C HIS A 279 21.38 -1.14 3.84
N GLY A 280 21.08 -1.25 5.14
CA GLY A 280 21.60 -2.33 5.97
C GLY A 280 21.06 -3.70 5.57
N LEU A 281 19.82 -3.78 5.09
CA LEU A 281 19.27 -5.06 4.60
C LEU A 281 19.93 -5.53 3.29
N ASP A 282 20.42 -4.60 2.47
CA ASP A 282 21.11 -4.94 1.22
C ASP A 282 22.46 -5.64 1.47
N THR A 283 23.02 -5.57 2.68
CA THR A 283 24.27 -6.28 3.04
C THR A 283 24.03 -7.71 3.50
N LEU A 284 22.79 -8.14 3.78
CA LEU A 284 22.51 -9.49 4.28
C LEU A 284 23.12 -10.64 3.44
N PRO A 285 23.14 -10.57 2.08
CA PRO A 285 23.74 -11.64 1.28
C PRO A 285 25.23 -11.90 1.60
N SER A 286 26.01 -10.87 2.00
CA SER A 286 27.42 -11.07 2.34
C SER A 286 27.63 -11.86 3.64
N HIS A 287 26.61 -11.96 4.49
CA HIS A 287 26.68 -12.72 5.75
C HIS A 287 26.37 -14.22 5.57
N PHE A 288 25.80 -14.63 4.43
CA PHE A 288 25.33 -16.00 4.23
C PHE A 288 26.48 -17.04 4.28
N GLY A 289 27.62 -16.74 3.65
CA GLY A 289 28.73 -17.69 3.52
C GLY A 289 29.41 -18.10 4.83
N VAL A 290 29.38 -17.24 5.85
CA VAL A 290 30.13 -17.44 7.11
C VAL A 290 29.53 -18.55 7.97
N ALA A 291 28.21 -18.76 7.91
CA ALA A 291 27.49 -19.73 8.72
C ALA A 291 27.04 -20.99 7.95
N ALA A 292 27.26 -21.04 6.63
CA ALA A 292 26.78 -22.13 5.77
C ALA A 292 27.35 -23.52 6.11
N SER A 293 28.45 -23.59 6.87
CA SER A 293 29.05 -24.84 7.35
C SER A 293 28.33 -25.47 8.56
N SER A 294 27.42 -24.75 9.21
CA SER A 294 26.74 -25.20 10.44
C SER A 294 25.22 -25.29 10.23
N VAL A 295 24.77 -26.36 9.57
CA VAL A 295 23.34 -26.64 9.33
C VAL A 295 22.78 -27.49 10.48
N LEU A 296 21.85 -26.93 11.26
CA LEU A 296 21.26 -27.58 12.44
C LEU A 296 20.28 -28.72 12.09
N GLY A 297 19.61 -28.64 10.95
CA GLY A 297 18.60 -29.62 10.55
C GLY A 297 18.10 -29.38 9.13
N ARG A 298 17.38 -30.37 8.58
CA ARG A 298 16.73 -30.29 7.28
C ARG A 298 15.28 -30.72 7.42
N TYR A 299 14.38 -30.00 6.75
CA TYR A 299 12.95 -30.27 6.71
C TYR A 299 12.44 -29.97 5.30
N SER A 300 11.50 -30.78 4.82
CA SER A 300 10.76 -30.57 3.56
C SER A 300 9.29 -30.38 3.91
N ASP A 301 8.68 -29.29 3.43
CA ASP A 301 7.31 -28.91 3.72
C ASP A 301 6.26 -29.58 2.80
N LEU A 302 6.72 -30.43 1.87
CA LEU A 302 5.95 -31.31 0.99
C LEU A 302 6.67 -32.64 0.78
#